data_AF-Q7JKQ3-F1
#
_entry.id   AF-Q7JKQ3-F1
#
_cell.length_a   1.000
_cell.length_b   1.000
_cell.length_c   1.000
_cell.angle_alpha   90.00
_cell.angle_beta   90.00
_cell.angle_gamma   90.00
#
_symmetry.space_group_name_H-M   'P 1'
#
loop_
_entity.id
_entity.type
_entity.pdbx_description
1 polymer ?
#
loop_
_entity_poly.entity_id
_entity_poly.type
_entity_poly.pdbx_seq_one_letter_code
_entity_poly.pdbx_strand_id
1 'polypeptide(L)'
;MWTQYSMLIVLCLFSLSHSCQDPPNRGHTKCGKAQKSIKYYFDKKLEMCLPFLYSGCGGNTNRFDDSEMCNLRCRAADKGICGGGSKALANCSNRNKTCPKGSRCIIMAFGLGLCCDEKIQEAWRQENHPVCNIPNHEVVTETAWYGEQELLGRHCGHKFCPIGSKCVEGRWLAHCCRPIIKAANS
;
A
#
# COMPACT_ATOMS: atom_id res chain seq x y z
N MET A 1 -41.69 -7.04 10.48
CA MET A 1 -40.92 -7.17 9.22
C MET A 1 -39.69 -6.26 9.12
N TRP A 2 -39.30 -5.52 10.17
CA TRP A 2 -38.12 -4.61 10.15
C TRP A 2 -36.80 -5.25 10.61
N THR A 3 -36.86 -6.43 11.24
CA THR A 3 -35.70 -7.12 11.81
C THR A 3 -34.83 -7.82 10.75
N GLN A 4 -35.42 -8.26 9.63
CA GLN A 4 -34.70 -8.99 8.59
C GLN A 4 -33.85 -8.06 7.70
N TYR A 5 -34.32 -6.83 7.43
CA TYR A 5 -33.56 -5.81 6.70
C TYR A 5 -32.40 -5.25 7.53
N SER A 6 -32.60 -4.99 8.83
CA SER A 6 -31.50 -4.57 9.71
C SER A 6 -30.42 -5.63 9.87
N MET A 7 -30.77 -6.92 9.93
CA MET A 7 -29.79 -8.00 9.95
C MET A 7 -28.97 -8.08 8.65
N LEU A 8 -29.60 -7.91 7.48
CA LEU A 8 -28.91 -7.91 6.20
C LEU A 8 -27.94 -6.73 6.04
N ILE A 9 -28.33 -5.54 6.48
CA ILE A 9 -27.47 -4.34 6.45
C ILE A 9 -26.25 -4.53 7.36
N VAL A 10 -26.46 -5.07 8.57
CA VAL A 10 -25.39 -5.31 9.55
C VAL A 10 -24.41 -6.39 9.06
N LEU A 11 -24.91 -7.50 8.49
CA LEU A 11 -24.06 -8.57 7.94
C LEU A 11 -23.20 -8.09 6.76
N CYS A 12 -23.72 -7.17 5.94
CA CYS A 12 -22.97 -6.58 4.83
C CYS A 12 -21.79 -5.73 5.35
N LEU A 13 -22.02 -4.91 6.38
CA LEU A 13 -20.97 -4.09 7.02
C LEU A 13 -19.90 -4.94 7.72
N PHE A 14 -20.28 -6.03 8.38
CA PHE A 14 -19.31 -6.91 9.05
C PHE A 14 -18.39 -7.64 8.07
N SER A 15 -18.95 -8.19 6.99
CA SER A 15 -18.17 -8.88 5.96
C SER A 15 -17.29 -7.92 5.14
N LEU A 16 -17.67 -6.65 4.98
CA LEU A 16 -16.85 -5.61 4.37
C LEU A 16 -15.55 -5.35 5.15
N SER A 17 -15.61 -5.34 6.49
CA SER A 17 -14.45 -5.04 7.34
C SER A 17 -13.44 -6.18 7.47
N HIS A 18 -13.87 -7.44 7.34
CA HIS A 18 -12.97 -8.60 7.50
C HIS A 18 -11.96 -8.69 6.35
N SER A 19 -12.39 -8.34 5.13
CA SER A 19 -11.53 -8.37 3.94
C SER A 19 -10.33 -7.43 4.04
N CYS A 20 -10.31 -6.45 4.94
CA CYS A 20 -9.21 -5.50 5.05
C CYS A 20 -8.22 -5.83 6.19
N GLN A 21 -8.50 -6.85 7.00
CA GLN A 21 -7.75 -7.12 8.22
C GLN A 21 -6.72 -8.24 8.09
N ASP A 22 -6.98 -9.19 7.18
CA ASP A 22 -6.16 -10.36 6.98
C ASP A 22 -4.81 -10.01 6.32
N PRO A 23 -3.73 -10.77 6.57
CA PRO A 23 -2.48 -10.61 5.80
C PRO A 23 -2.67 -11.04 4.33
N PRO A 24 -1.79 -10.63 3.42
CA PRO A 24 -1.83 -11.11 2.04
C PRO A 24 -1.64 -12.63 2.01
N ASN A 25 -2.52 -13.33 1.30
CA ASN A 25 -2.42 -14.77 1.15
C ASN A 25 -2.38 -15.16 -0.33
N ARG A 26 -1.20 -15.65 -0.74
CA ARG A 26 -0.92 -16.09 -2.12
C ARG A 26 -1.80 -17.26 -2.55
N GLY A 27 -2.42 -17.96 -1.62
CA GLY A 27 -3.20 -19.15 -1.89
C GLY A 27 -2.32 -20.39 -2.02
N HIS A 28 -2.86 -21.43 -2.66
CA HIS A 28 -2.16 -22.71 -2.76
C HIS A 28 -1.01 -22.64 -3.78
N THR A 29 -0.04 -23.55 -3.64
CA THR A 29 1.10 -23.65 -4.58
C THR A 29 0.70 -24.28 -5.92
N LYS A 30 -0.37 -25.08 -5.94
CA LYS A 30 -0.93 -25.74 -7.11
C LYS A 30 -2.41 -25.39 -7.24
N CYS A 31 -2.78 -24.75 -8.35
CA CYS A 31 -4.14 -24.29 -8.62
C CYS A 31 -4.73 -24.86 -9.91
N GLY A 32 -4.21 -26.00 -10.38
CA GLY A 32 -4.62 -26.60 -11.65
C GLY A 32 -4.40 -25.63 -12.81
N LYS A 33 -5.48 -25.28 -13.52
CA LYS A 33 -5.46 -24.37 -14.68
C LYS A 33 -5.54 -22.88 -14.32
N ALA A 34 -5.74 -22.52 -13.04
CA ALA A 34 -5.85 -21.12 -12.65
C ALA A 34 -4.53 -20.37 -12.88
N GLN A 35 -4.62 -19.16 -13.42
CA GLN A 35 -3.46 -18.34 -13.74
C GLN A 35 -3.05 -17.47 -12.56
N LYS A 36 -1.73 -17.31 -12.40
CA LYS A 36 -1.17 -16.38 -11.42
C LYS A 36 -1.38 -14.95 -11.92
N SER A 37 -1.73 -14.05 -11.00
CA SER A 37 -1.93 -12.64 -11.31
C SER A 37 -1.54 -11.76 -10.13
N ILE A 38 -1.18 -10.52 -10.42
CA ILE A 38 -1.00 -9.50 -9.39
C ILE A 38 -2.38 -9.10 -8.87
N LYS A 39 -2.50 -9.02 -7.55
CA LYS A 39 -3.68 -8.54 -6.83
C LYS A 39 -3.22 -7.57 -5.75
N TYR A 40 -4.12 -6.76 -5.24
CA TYR A 40 -3.83 -5.82 -4.16
C TYR A 40 -4.43 -6.31 -2.85
N TYR A 41 -3.78 -5.99 -1.74
CA TYR A 41 -4.29 -6.21 -0.39
C TYR A 41 -4.08 -4.94 0.44
N PHE A 42 -4.92 -4.72 1.44
CA PHE A 42 -4.74 -3.61 2.36
C PHE A 42 -3.76 -4.00 3.47
N ASP A 43 -2.62 -3.31 3.52
CA ASP A 43 -1.68 -3.40 4.63
C ASP A 43 -2.13 -2.45 5.75
N LYS A 44 -2.78 -2.99 6.78
CA LYS A 44 -3.29 -2.20 7.91
C LYS A 44 -2.23 -1.42 8.69
N LYS A 45 -0.96 -1.81 8.60
CA LYS A 45 0.13 -1.14 9.33
C LYS A 45 0.54 0.12 8.59
N LEU A 46 0.66 0.03 7.27
CA LEU A 46 1.02 1.17 6.42
C LEU A 46 -0.21 1.94 5.91
N GLU A 47 -1.41 1.41 6.12
CA GLU A 47 -2.67 1.92 5.56
C GLU A 47 -2.61 2.16 4.04
N MET A 48 -1.97 1.22 3.35
CA MET A 48 -1.74 1.25 1.92
C MET A 48 -2.26 -0.03 1.28
N CYS A 49 -2.78 0.10 0.07
CA CYS A 49 -3.07 -1.02 -0.80
C CYS A 49 -1.82 -1.39 -1.58
N LEU A 50 -1.28 -2.59 -1.34
CA LEU A 50 -0.01 -3.03 -1.89
C LEU A 50 -0.19 -4.29 -2.73
N PRO A 51 0.56 -4.44 -3.85
CA PRO A 51 0.46 -5.57 -4.74
C PRO A 51 1.15 -6.83 -4.16
N PHE A 52 0.62 -7.99 -4.54
CA PHE A 52 1.21 -9.30 -4.30
C PHE A 52 0.81 -10.30 -5.40
N LEU A 53 1.63 -11.34 -5.61
CA LEU A 53 1.30 -12.40 -6.55
C LEU A 53 0.33 -13.42 -5.93
N TYR A 54 -0.90 -13.45 -6.44
CA TYR A 54 -1.88 -14.48 -6.16
C TYR A 54 -1.68 -15.70 -7.07
N SER A 55 -1.72 -16.90 -6.51
CA SER A 55 -1.50 -18.15 -7.24
C SER A 55 -2.67 -18.56 -8.14
N GLY A 56 -3.83 -17.90 -8.00
CA GLY A 56 -5.03 -18.19 -8.78
C GLY A 56 -6.10 -19.01 -8.05
N CYS A 57 -5.81 -19.56 -6.86
CA CYS A 57 -6.77 -20.29 -6.04
C CYS A 57 -6.46 -20.23 -4.53
N GLY A 58 -7.47 -20.42 -3.70
CA GLY A 58 -7.35 -20.36 -2.23
C GLY A 58 -7.13 -18.93 -1.73
N GLY A 59 -6.45 -18.81 -0.60
CA GLY A 59 -6.17 -17.53 0.05
C GLY A 59 -7.34 -16.99 0.86
N ASN A 60 -7.32 -15.70 1.17
CA ASN A 60 -8.37 -15.01 1.92
C ASN A 60 -8.99 -13.88 1.07
N THR A 61 -9.87 -13.09 1.69
CA THR A 61 -10.63 -12.03 1.01
C THR A 61 -9.93 -10.68 0.97
N ASN A 62 -8.76 -10.52 1.61
CA ASN A 62 -7.91 -9.35 1.44
C ASN A 62 -7.16 -9.42 0.10
N ARG A 63 -7.94 -9.33 -0.97
CA ARG A 63 -7.50 -9.52 -2.35
C ARG A 63 -8.44 -8.77 -3.29
N PHE A 64 -7.89 -7.79 -3.97
CA PHE A 64 -8.57 -6.90 -4.90
C PHE A 64 -7.90 -6.96 -6.27
N ASP A 65 -8.68 -6.74 -7.33
CA ASP A 65 -8.17 -6.80 -8.70
C ASP A 65 -7.30 -5.59 -9.04
N ASP A 66 -7.60 -4.45 -8.43
CA ASP A 66 -6.92 -3.18 -8.63
C ASP A 66 -6.72 -2.43 -7.29
N SER A 67 -5.78 -1.48 -7.29
CA SER A 67 -5.43 -0.70 -6.11
C SER A 67 -6.55 0.25 -5.69
N GLU A 68 -7.36 0.74 -6.64
CA GLU A 68 -8.44 1.69 -6.40
C GLU A 68 -9.57 1.04 -5.59
N MET A 69 -10.03 -0.14 -6.00
CA MET A 69 -11.05 -0.92 -5.31
C MET A 69 -10.60 -1.33 -3.90
N CYS A 70 -9.32 -1.66 -3.74
CA CYS A 70 -8.74 -1.87 -2.41
C CYS A 70 -8.84 -0.60 -1.56
N ASN A 71 -8.46 0.56 -2.09
CA ASN A 71 -8.51 1.83 -1.36
C ASN A 71 -9.95 2.21 -1.01
N LEU A 72 -10.88 2.12 -1.96
CA LEU A 72 -12.30 2.41 -1.78
C LEU A 72 -12.93 1.55 -0.68
N ARG A 73 -12.52 0.27 -0.59
CA ARG A 73 -13.10 -0.65 0.38
C ARG A 73 -12.45 -0.60 1.76
N CYS A 74 -11.15 -0.34 1.82
CA CYS A 74 -10.38 -0.54 3.06
C CYS A 74 -9.81 0.74 3.69
N ARG A 75 -9.57 1.79 2.91
CA ARG A 75 -8.92 2.99 3.42
C ARG A 75 -9.93 3.93 4.06
N ALA A 76 -9.76 4.22 5.35
CA ALA A 76 -10.57 5.21 6.04
C ALA A 76 -10.18 6.63 5.56
N ALA A 77 -11.18 7.47 5.26
CA ALA A 77 -10.95 8.82 4.74
C ALA A 77 -10.40 9.80 5.81
N ASP A 78 -10.64 9.51 7.09
CA ASP A 78 -10.35 10.39 8.23
C ASP A 78 -9.13 9.94 9.04
N LYS A 79 -8.54 8.79 8.70
CA LYS A 79 -7.40 8.24 9.44
C LYS A 79 -6.08 8.75 8.88
N GLY A 80 -5.42 9.59 9.67
CA GLY A 80 -4.04 9.96 9.44
C GLY A 80 -3.08 9.01 10.15
N ILE A 81 -1.96 8.70 9.50
CA ILE A 81 -0.86 7.95 10.09
C ILE A 81 0.47 8.63 9.82
N CYS A 82 1.43 8.40 10.71
CA CYS A 82 2.81 8.75 10.45
C CYS A 82 3.44 7.72 9.53
N GLY A 83 4.38 8.16 8.68
CA GLY A 83 5.16 7.30 7.78
C GLY A 83 5.68 6.02 8.43
N GLY A 84 5.66 4.92 7.66
CA GLY A 84 6.07 3.59 8.11
C GLY A 84 5.13 2.95 9.14
N GLY A 85 3.91 3.48 9.30
CA GLY A 85 2.97 3.05 10.34
C GLY A 85 3.48 3.37 11.75
N SER A 86 4.28 4.43 11.89
CA SER A 86 4.82 4.83 13.18
C SER A 86 3.75 5.49 14.06
N LYS A 87 3.92 5.39 15.38
CA LYS A 87 3.00 5.98 16.35
C LYS A 87 3.13 7.51 16.34
N ALA A 88 2.01 8.22 16.30
CA ALA A 88 1.98 9.65 16.51
C ALA A 88 2.43 9.99 17.94
N LEU A 89 3.28 11.01 18.07
CA LEU A 89 3.82 11.47 19.35
C LEU A 89 2.88 12.45 20.05
N ALA A 90 2.07 13.18 19.28
CA ALA A 90 1.02 14.08 19.73
C ALA A 90 0.08 14.41 18.56
N ASN A 91 -1.02 15.09 18.84
CA ASN A 91 -1.84 15.74 17.81
C ASN A 91 -1.36 17.18 17.61
N CYS A 92 -1.54 17.69 16.39
CA CYS A 92 -1.30 19.08 16.05
C CYS A 92 -2.40 19.55 15.06
N SER A 93 -2.34 20.80 14.62
CA SER A 93 -3.29 21.33 13.64
C SER A 93 -2.69 22.46 12.81
N ASN A 94 -3.41 22.90 11.78
CA ASN A 94 -3.01 24.08 11.00
C ASN A 94 -2.87 25.35 11.85
N ARG A 95 -3.59 25.44 12.97
CA ARG A 95 -3.55 26.58 13.90
C ARG A 95 -2.45 26.45 14.95
N ASN A 96 -2.14 25.22 15.36
CA ASN A 96 -1.09 24.92 16.34
C ASN A 96 -0.21 23.78 15.82
N LYS A 97 0.91 24.17 15.20
CA LYS A 97 1.91 23.24 14.65
C LYS A 97 2.95 22.80 15.68
N THR A 98 2.73 23.08 16.96
CA THR A 98 3.67 22.71 18.03
C THR A 98 3.71 21.20 18.19
N CYS A 99 4.92 20.64 18.19
CA CYS A 99 5.16 19.21 18.36
C CYS A 99 6.35 18.97 19.31
N PRO A 100 6.45 17.80 19.95
CA PRO A 100 7.62 17.42 20.74
C PRO A 100 8.92 17.53 19.95
N LYS A 101 10.04 17.80 20.62
CA LYS A 101 11.36 17.91 19.99
C LYS A 101 11.70 16.64 19.18
N GLY A 102 12.18 16.82 17.95
CA GLY A 102 12.48 15.71 17.03
C GLY A 102 11.28 15.20 16.23
N SER A 103 10.15 15.90 16.28
CA SER A 103 8.95 15.56 15.52
C SER A 103 8.39 16.77 14.80
N ARG A 104 7.68 16.53 13.69
CA ARG A 104 7.04 17.56 12.88
C ARG A 104 5.56 17.31 12.73
N CYS A 105 4.80 18.40 12.62
CA CYS A 105 3.36 18.34 12.41
C CYS A 105 3.05 18.00 10.95
N ILE A 106 2.51 16.80 10.70
CA ILE A 106 1.95 16.41 9.40
C ILE A 106 0.46 16.73 9.41
N ILE A 107 0.05 17.65 8.55
CA ILE A 107 -1.34 18.05 8.40
C ILE A 107 -2.04 17.12 7.41
N MET A 108 -3.15 16.53 7.85
CA MET A 108 -4.11 15.77 7.07
C MET A 108 -5.27 16.67 6.59
N ALA A 109 -6.26 16.04 5.92
CA ALA A 109 -7.51 16.70 5.56
C ALA A 109 -8.15 17.42 6.77
N PHE A 110 -8.91 18.48 6.49
CA PHE A 110 -9.59 19.32 7.49
C PHE A 110 -8.67 20.06 8.47
N GLY A 111 -7.36 20.08 8.23
CA GLY A 111 -6.40 20.82 9.06
C GLY A 111 -6.07 20.18 10.41
N LEU A 112 -6.52 18.94 10.60
CA LEU A 112 -6.06 18.06 11.67
C LEU A 112 -4.65 17.57 11.34
N GLY A 113 -3.82 17.32 12.33
CA GLY A 113 -2.49 16.80 12.09
C GLY A 113 -1.94 15.96 13.23
N LEU A 114 -0.85 15.25 12.92
CA LEU A 114 -0.13 14.40 13.84
C LEU A 114 1.33 14.84 13.93
N CYS A 115 1.87 14.85 15.14
CA CYS A 115 3.30 15.01 15.35
C CYS A 115 3.99 13.67 15.10
N CYS A 116 4.76 13.61 14.02
CA CYS A 116 5.44 12.40 13.58
C CYS A 116 6.95 12.55 13.73
N ASP A 117 7.64 11.49 14.18
CA ASP A 117 9.09 11.47 14.33
C ASP A 117 9.78 11.82 13.00
N GLU A 118 10.57 12.88 13.01
CA GLU A 118 11.10 13.47 11.79
C GLU A 118 12.05 12.54 11.03
N LYS A 119 12.86 11.75 11.75
CA LYS A 119 13.79 10.78 11.15
C LYS A 119 13.04 9.65 10.48
N ILE A 120 11.96 9.16 11.10
CA ILE A 120 11.09 8.15 10.49
C ILE A 120 10.40 8.72 9.26
N GLN A 121 9.92 9.96 9.31
CA GLN A 121 9.27 10.58 8.15
C GLN A 121 10.23 10.79 6.97
N GLU A 122 11.50 11.10 7.24
CA GLU A 122 12.53 11.20 6.21
C GLU A 122 12.78 9.84 5.55
N ALA A 123 13.04 8.81 6.34
CA ALA A 123 13.26 7.45 5.84
C ALA A 123 12.04 6.92 5.07
N TRP A 124 10.83 7.20 5.56
CA TRP A 124 9.59 6.85 4.88
C TRP A 124 9.46 7.55 3.52
N ARG A 125 9.80 8.84 3.43
CA ARG A 125 9.76 9.57 2.16
C ARG A 125 10.68 8.93 1.13
N GLN A 126 11.88 8.52 1.53
CA GLN A 126 12.84 7.88 0.62
C GLN A 126 12.35 6.52 0.12
N GLU A 127 11.66 5.74 0.96
CA GLU A 127 11.08 4.46 0.53
C GLU A 127 9.79 4.62 -0.29
N ASN A 128 9.03 5.69 -0.07
CA ASN A 128 7.81 6.00 -0.82
C ASN A 128 8.11 6.71 -2.15
N HIS A 129 9.30 7.26 -2.33
CA HIS A 129 9.81 7.85 -3.58
C HIS A 129 11.20 7.27 -3.88
N PRO A 130 11.26 5.97 -4.21
CA PRO A 130 12.52 5.27 -4.36
C PRO A 130 13.30 5.72 -5.59
N VAL A 131 14.60 5.46 -5.58
CA VAL A 131 15.48 5.58 -6.74
C VAL A 131 16.17 4.25 -6.99
N CYS A 132 16.35 3.90 -8.26
CA CYS A 132 17.10 2.70 -8.62
C CYS A 132 18.60 2.99 -8.61
N ASN A 133 19.30 2.47 -7.59
CA ASN A 133 20.77 2.51 -7.52
C ASN A 133 21.43 1.41 -8.38
N ILE A 134 20.66 0.68 -9.17
CA ILE A 134 21.16 -0.35 -10.08
C ILE A 134 21.55 0.33 -11.40
N PRO A 135 22.79 0.17 -11.88
CA PRO A 135 23.24 0.81 -13.13
C PRO A 135 22.31 0.49 -14.31
N ASN A 136 21.96 1.51 -15.10
CA ASN A 136 21.05 1.41 -16.25
C ASN A 136 19.66 0.83 -15.92
N HIS A 137 19.14 1.10 -14.73
CA HIS A 137 17.77 0.74 -14.37
C HIS A 137 16.98 1.97 -13.92
N GLU A 138 15.67 1.90 -14.11
CA GLU A 138 14.70 2.89 -13.65
C GLU A 138 13.64 2.22 -12.79
N VAL A 139 12.98 3.01 -11.93
CA VAL A 139 11.88 2.53 -11.09
C VAL A 139 10.71 2.17 -12.00
N VAL A 140 10.13 1.00 -11.76
CA VAL A 140 8.90 0.59 -12.44
C VAL A 140 7.75 1.45 -11.93
N THR A 141 7.00 2.05 -12.85
CA THR A 141 5.75 2.74 -12.56
C THR A 141 4.55 1.91 -12.97
N GLU A 142 3.40 2.20 -12.39
CA GLU A 142 2.09 1.75 -12.80
C GLU A 142 1.20 2.95 -13.12
N THR A 143 0.29 2.77 -14.09
CA THR A 143 -0.69 3.79 -14.44
C THR A 143 -1.83 3.79 -13.43
N ALA A 144 -2.08 4.94 -12.81
CA ALA A 144 -3.25 5.22 -11.99
C ALA A 144 -4.13 6.29 -12.64
N TRP A 145 -5.36 6.49 -12.14
CA TRP A 145 -6.30 7.46 -12.70
C TRP A 145 -5.80 8.92 -12.66
N TYR A 146 -4.86 9.25 -11.77
CA TYR A 146 -4.25 10.58 -11.63
C TYR A 146 -2.86 10.71 -12.28
N GLY A 147 -2.37 9.67 -12.96
CA GLY A 147 -1.06 9.66 -13.60
C GLY A 147 -0.24 8.41 -13.29
N GLU A 148 1.05 8.46 -13.62
CA GLU A 148 2.00 7.40 -13.29
C GLU A 148 2.42 7.49 -11.82
N GLN A 149 2.48 6.35 -11.14
CA GLN A 149 3.00 6.24 -9.77
C GLN A 149 4.02 5.11 -9.66
N GLU A 150 4.94 5.19 -8.71
CA GLU A 150 5.93 4.14 -8.46
C GLU A 150 5.24 2.84 -8.02
N LEU A 151 5.63 1.72 -8.61
CA LEU A 151 5.13 0.39 -8.22
C LEU A 151 5.81 -0.03 -6.90
N LEU A 152 5.14 0.26 -5.81
CA LEU A 152 5.57 -0.06 -4.44
C LEU A 152 4.88 -1.33 -3.96
N GLY A 153 5.63 -2.23 -3.34
CA GLY A 153 5.10 -3.39 -2.63
C GLY A 153 5.58 -3.41 -1.18
N ARG A 154 5.06 -4.33 -0.37
CA ARG A 154 5.47 -4.43 1.03
C ARG A 154 6.82 -5.10 1.22
N HIS A 155 7.04 -6.18 0.48
CA HIS A 155 8.21 -7.05 0.54
C HIS A 155 8.48 -7.71 -0.81
N CYS A 156 9.75 -7.94 -1.16
CA CYS A 156 10.12 -8.65 -2.38
C CYS A 156 9.59 -10.10 -2.39
N GLY A 157 9.41 -10.71 -1.20
CA GLY A 157 8.78 -12.02 -1.05
C GLY A 157 7.35 -12.13 -1.60
N HIS A 158 6.65 -11.00 -1.75
CA HIS A 158 5.32 -10.95 -2.36
C HIS A 158 5.34 -11.15 -3.88
N LYS A 159 6.53 -11.10 -4.51
CA LYS A 159 6.77 -11.34 -5.94
C LYS A 159 5.86 -10.49 -6.85
N PHE A 160 5.67 -9.22 -6.49
CA PHE A 160 4.81 -8.29 -7.22
C PHE A 160 5.51 -7.66 -8.44
N CYS A 161 6.84 -7.68 -8.46
CA CYS A 161 7.62 -7.08 -9.53
C CYS A 161 7.40 -7.77 -10.89
N PRO A 162 7.28 -7.01 -12.00
CA PRO A 162 7.21 -7.55 -13.35
C PRO A 162 8.43 -8.40 -13.72
N ILE A 163 8.23 -9.31 -14.67
CA ILE A 163 9.31 -10.15 -15.21
C ILE A 163 10.43 -9.26 -15.78
N GLY A 164 11.68 -9.60 -15.48
CA GLY A 164 12.87 -8.86 -15.94
C GLY A 164 13.28 -7.69 -15.03
N SER A 165 12.44 -7.31 -14.07
CA SER A 165 12.81 -6.31 -13.06
C SER A 165 13.47 -6.96 -11.84
N LYS A 166 14.33 -6.19 -11.16
CA LYS A 166 14.97 -6.55 -9.89
C LYS A 166 14.21 -5.88 -8.76
N CYS A 167 13.80 -6.66 -7.77
CA CYS A 167 13.17 -6.11 -6.57
C CYS A 167 14.24 -5.61 -5.59
N VAL A 168 14.03 -4.42 -5.02
CA VAL A 168 14.87 -3.82 -3.99
C VAL A 168 14.05 -3.74 -2.70
N GLU A 169 14.52 -4.40 -1.65
CA GLU A 169 13.86 -4.49 -0.35
C GLU A 169 14.26 -3.31 0.55
N GLY A 170 13.28 -2.58 1.07
CA GLY A 170 13.46 -1.56 2.09
C GLY A 170 13.01 -2.04 3.48
N ARG A 171 12.88 -1.10 4.42
CA ARG A 171 12.42 -1.35 5.78
C ARG A 171 10.91 -1.58 5.84
N TRP A 172 10.16 -0.81 5.07
CA TRP A 172 8.69 -0.85 5.02
C TRP A 172 8.17 -1.17 3.62
N LEU A 173 8.81 -0.65 2.59
CA LEU A 173 8.40 -0.85 1.21
C LEU A 173 9.53 -1.50 0.41
N ALA A 174 9.14 -2.20 -0.64
CA ALA A 174 9.99 -2.69 -1.69
C ALA A 174 9.57 -2.04 -3.01
N HIS A 175 10.51 -1.87 -3.92
CA HIS A 175 10.23 -1.34 -5.26
C HIS A 175 10.91 -2.19 -6.33
N CYS A 176 10.51 -1.99 -7.57
CA CYS A 176 11.04 -2.75 -8.70
C CYS A 176 11.89 -1.84 -9.59
N CYS A 177 13.07 -2.31 -9.96
CA CYS A 177 13.97 -1.65 -10.89
C CYS A 177 14.01 -2.43 -12.20
N ARG A 178 13.60 -1.83 -13.32
CA ARG A 178 13.67 -2.46 -14.65
C ARG A 178 14.85 -1.90 -15.45
N PRO A 179 15.48 -2.68 -16.34
CA PRO A 179 16.50 -2.15 -17.25
C PRO A 179 15.93 -1.02 -18.12
N ILE A 180 16.70 0.06 -18.27
CA ILE A 180 16.40 1.12 -19.23
C ILE A 180 16.71 0.57 -20.62
N ILE A 181 15.67 0.32 -21.41
CA ILE A 181 15.83 -0.02 -22.81
C ILE A 181 16.11 1.29 -23.54
N LYS A 182 17.38 1.64 -23.72
CA LYS A 182 17.74 2.65 -24.70
C LYS A 182 17.30 2.11 -26.05
N ALA A 183 16.37 2.79 -26.72
CA ALA A 183 16.10 2.52 -28.12
C ALA A 183 17.47 2.55 -28.82
N ALA A 184 17.91 1.39 -29.33
CA ALA A 184 19.03 1.39 -30.25
C ALA A 184 18.55 2.23 -31.43
N ASN A 185 19.08 3.44 -31.56
CA ASN A 185 18.87 4.25 -32.74
C ASN A 185 19.23 3.37 -33.94
N SER A 186 18.20 3.12 -34.75
CA SER A 186 18.32 2.65 -36.13
C SER A 186 18.97 3.75 -36.96
#